data_AF-A0A0L0MBZ7-F1
#
_entry.id   AF-A0A0L0MBZ7-F1
#
_cell.length_a   1.000
_cell.length_b   1.000
_cell.length_c   1.000
_cell.angle_alpha   90.00
_cell.angle_beta   90.00
_cell.angle_gamma   90.00
#
_symmetry.space_group_name_H-M   'P 1'
#
loop_
_entity.id
_entity.type
_entity.pdbx_description
1 polymer ?
#
loop_
_entity_poly.entity_id
_entity_poly.type
_entity_poly.pdbx_seq_one_letter_code
_entity_poly.pdbx_strand_id
1 'polypeptide(L)'
;MLPRNRKNLRDDQPVGAEYPLAIAVALKSDFRDSANAVKVAARWTGASERTAQNWLNATRGPKGEHLLALARHSNAVHAACLVMAGRADGSGSDVDACIELLLKAIDLLSGCR
;
A
#
# COMPACT_ATOMS: atom_id res chain seq x y z
N MET A 1 -8.03 -30.00 -6.39
CA MET A 1 -7.51 -29.81 -7.76
C MET A 1 -7.97 -28.43 -8.26
N LEU A 2 -7.06 -27.53 -8.66
CA LEU A 2 -7.46 -26.24 -9.24
C LEU A 2 -7.89 -26.40 -10.71
N PRO A 3 -8.94 -25.70 -11.17
CA PRO A 3 -9.47 -25.84 -12.53
C PRO A 3 -8.48 -25.32 -13.58
N ARG A 4 -8.32 -26.10 -14.67
CA ARG A 4 -7.34 -25.88 -15.76
C ARG A 4 -7.67 -24.73 -16.72
N ASN A 5 -8.82 -24.06 -16.57
CA ASN A 5 -9.30 -23.09 -17.55
C ASN A 5 -9.26 -21.65 -17.00
N ARG A 6 -8.13 -20.96 -17.23
CA ARG A 6 -7.89 -19.57 -16.77
C ARG A 6 -8.75 -18.51 -17.47
N LYS A 7 -9.55 -18.87 -18.49
CA LYS A 7 -10.20 -17.91 -19.38
C LYS A 7 -11.49 -17.31 -18.83
N ASN A 8 -12.07 -17.91 -17.79
CA ASN A 8 -13.40 -17.52 -17.28
C ASN A 8 -13.39 -16.94 -15.86
N LEU A 9 -12.22 -16.59 -15.32
CA LEU A 9 -12.15 -15.74 -14.12
C LEU A 9 -11.97 -14.29 -14.57
N ARG A 10 -12.92 -13.79 -15.37
CA ARG A 10 -13.13 -12.35 -15.49
C ARG A 10 -14.15 -12.01 -14.42
N ASP A 11 -13.61 -11.65 -13.26
CA ASP A 11 -14.30 -10.80 -12.32
C ASP A 11 -13.94 -9.36 -12.74
N ASP A 12 -14.77 -8.79 -13.59
CA ASP A 12 -14.62 -7.47 -14.20
C ASP A 12 -15.51 -6.42 -13.53
N GLN A 13 -15.82 -6.57 -12.24
CA GLN A 13 -16.23 -5.44 -11.40
C GLN A 13 -15.00 -4.70 -10.85
N PRO A 14 -14.83 -3.40 -11.16
CA PRO A 14 -13.61 -2.69 -10.83
C PRO A 14 -13.61 -2.26 -9.36
N VAL A 15 -13.02 -3.08 -8.50
CA VAL A 15 -12.05 -2.53 -7.53
C VAL A 15 -10.80 -2.12 -8.35
N GLY A 16 -10.93 -1.18 -9.29
CA GLY A 16 -10.21 -1.34 -10.57
C GLY A 16 -9.60 -0.11 -11.22
N ALA A 17 -10.31 1.02 -11.31
CA ALA A 17 -9.75 2.21 -11.97
C ALA A 17 -8.75 2.95 -11.05
N GLU A 18 -9.01 2.94 -9.76
CA GLU A 18 -8.20 3.65 -8.76
C GLU A 18 -7.06 2.79 -8.22
N TYR A 19 -7.12 1.45 -8.35
CA TYR A 19 -6.09 0.56 -7.80
C TYR A 19 -4.68 0.83 -8.36
N PRO A 20 -4.45 0.87 -9.69
CA PRO A 20 -3.13 1.19 -10.23
C PRO A 20 -2.63 2.57 -9.78
N LEU A 21 -3.54 3.54 -9.65
CA LEU A 21 -3.22 4.89 -9.21
C LEU A 21 -2.84 4.92 -7.73
N ALA A 22 -3.61 4.27 -6.86
CA ALA A 22 -3.35 4.18 -5.43
C ALA A 22 -1.98 3.55 -5.16
N ILE A 23 -1.66 2.45 -5.86
CA ILE A 23 -0.36 1.81 -5.74
C ILE A 23 0.76 2.70 -6.30
N ALA A 24 0.54 3.40 -7.41
CA ALA A 24 1.53 4.32 -7.96
C ALA A 24 1.84 5.47 -7.01
N VAL A 25 0.81 6.06 -6.38
CA VAL A 25 0.96 7.12 -5.38
C VAL A 25 1.70 6.60 -4.15
N ALA A 26 1.31 5.43 -3.64
CA ALA A 26 1.97 4.81 -2.49
C ALA A 26 3.46 4.49 -2.76
N LEU A 27 3.79 3.97 -3.94
CA LEU A 27 5.19 3.76 -4.31
C LEU A 27 5.94 5.09 -4.39
N LYS A 28 5.35 6.13 -5.00
CA LYS A 28 6.00 7.44 -5.10
C LYS A 28 6.16 8.14 -3.75
N SER A 29 5.30 7.89 -2.76
CA SER A 29 5.48 8.49 -1.43
C SER A 29 6.68 7.95 -0.67
N ASP A 30 7.08 6.70 -0.95
CA ASP A 30 8.24 6.07 -0.30
C ASP A 30 9.58 6.55 -0.87
N PHE A 31 9.58 7.18 -2.06
CA PHE A 31 10.80 7.59 -2.75
C PHE A 31 10.76 9.05 -3.19
N ARG A 32 11.77 9.83 -2.80
CA ARG A 32 11.95 11.21 -3.31
C ARG A 32 12.27 11.28 -4.81
N ASP A 33 12.81 10.20 -5.39
CA ASP A 33 13.18 10.11 -6.81
C ASP A 33 12.55 8.88 -7.48
N SER A 34 11.85 9.12 -8.58
CA SER A 34 11.14 8.13 -9.39
C SER A 34 12.04 7.07 -10.03
N ALA A 35 13.27 7.40 -10.45
CA ALA A 35 14.17 6.43 -11.08
C ALA A 35 14.68 5.39 -10.07
N ASN A 36 14.94 5.84 -8.84
CA ASN A 36 15.28 4.95 -7.73
C ASN A 36 14.11 4.05 -7.34
N ALA A 37 12.88 4.58 -7.37
CA ALA A 37 11.68 3.81 -7.05
C ALA A 37 11.47 2.61 -7.99
N VAL A 38 11.71 2.76 -9.30
CA VAL A 38 11.60 1.67 -10.28
C VAL A 38 12.57 0.54 -9.97
N LYS A 39 13.84 0.86 -9.71
CA LYS A 39 14.89 -0.13 -9.41
C LYS A 39 14.62 -0.84 -8.09
N VAL A 40 14.20 -0.11 -7.07
CA VAL A 40 13.87 -0.70 -5.76
C VAL A 40 12.65 -1.61 -5.88
N ALA A 41 11.58 -1.19 -6.55
CA ALA A 41 10.40 -2.01 -6.78
C ALA A 41 10.73 -3.28 -7.58
N ALA A 42 11.53 -3.17 -8.64
CA ALA A 42 12.01 -4.31 -9.41
C ALA A 42 12.82 -5.28 -8.53
N ARG A 43 13.75 -4.77 -7.72
CA ARG A 43 14.55 -5.59 -6.79
C ARG A 43 13.69 -6.30 -5.73
N TRP A 44 12.69 -5.63 -5.17
CA TRP A 44 11.82 -6.23 -4.15
C TRP A 44 10.91 -7.33 -4.69
N THR A 45 10.50 -7.21 -5.95
CA THR A 45 9.49 -8.07 -6.57
C THR A 45 10.06 -9.12 -7.52
N GLY A 46 11.30 -8.95 -7.98
CA GLY A 46 11.88 -9.75 -9.07
C GLY A 46 11.35 -9.40 -10.46
N ALA A 47 10.46 -8.40 -10.59
CA ALA A 47 9.92 -7.97 -11.87
C ALA A 47 10.94 -7.16 -12.68
N SER A 48 10.73 -7.07 -14.00
CA SER A 48 11.55 -6.20 -14.84
C SER A 48 11.32 -4.72 -14.52
N GLU A 49 12.34 -3.88 -14.72
CA GLU A 49 12.23 -2.43 -14.53
C GLU A 49 11.09 -1.83 -15.37
N ARG A 50 10.85 -2.32 -16.59
CA ARG A 50 9.70 -1.90 -17.40
C ARG A 50 8.37 -2.22 -16.73
N THR A 51 8.25 -3.38 -16.09
CA THR A 51 7.03 -3.76 -15.36
C THR A 51 6.83 -2.87 -14.14
N ALA A 52 7.89 -2.64 -13.36
CA ALA A 52 7.87 -1.71 -12.23
C ALA A 52 7.52 -0.28 -12.66
N GLN A 53 8.09 0.20 -13.77
CA GLN A 53 7.78 1.50 -14.34
C GLN A 53 6.29 1.62 -14.72
N ASN A 54 5.68 0.57 -15.27
CA ASN A 54 4.26 0.58 -15.58
C ASN A 54 3.39 0.71 -14.32
N TRP A 55 3.83 0.16 -13.18
CA TRP A 55 3.16 0.33 -11.88
C TRP A 55 3.29 1.76 -11.37
N LEU A 56 4.50 2.34 -11.41
CA LEU A 56 4.73 3.73 -11.02
C LEU A 56 4.01 4.74 -11.92
N ASN A 57 3.76 4.40 -13.18
CA ASN A 57 3.00 5.23 -14.11
C ASN A 57 1.50 4.98 -14.04
N ALA A 58 1.03 4.13 -13.12
CA ALA A 58 -0.37 3.70 -13.00
C ALA A 58 -0.95 3.10 -14.29
N THR A 59 -0.12 2.72 -15.27
CA THR A 59 -0.57 2.15 -16.55
C THR A 59 -1.14 0.75 -16.33
N ARG A 60 -0.59 0.01 -15.36
CA ARG A 60 -1.06 -1.30 -14.89
C ARG A 60 -0.74 -1.38 -13.40
N GLY A 61 -1.54 -2.09 -12.61
CA GLY A 61 -1.19 -2.39 -11.22
C GLY A 61 -0.39 -3.70 -11.09
N PRO A 62 0.38 -3.89 -10.01
CA PRO A 62 0.98 -5.18 -9.68
C PRO A 62 -0.13 -6.20 -9.37
N LYS A 63 0.17 -7.49 -9.50
CA LYS A 63 -0.80 -8.57 -9.26
C LYS A 63 -0.16 -9.70 -8.47
N GLY A 64 -0.98 -10.42 -7.70
CA GLY A 64 -0.56 -11.63 -6.99
C GLY A 64 0.70 -11.42 -6.15
N GLU A 65 1.71 -12.25 -6.39
CA GLU A 65 2.99 -12.23 -5.66
C GLU A 65 3.72 -10.89 -5.71
N HIS A 66 3.62 -10.13 -6.82
CA HIS A 66 4.26 -8.82 -6.91
C HIS A 66 3.62 -7.80 -5.97
N LEU A 67 2.29 -7.82 -5.82
CA LEU A 67 1.60 -6.94 -4.89
C LEU A 67 1.99 -7.28 -3.45
N LEU A 68 2.00 -8.58 -3.10
CA LEU A 68 2.39 -9.04 -1.78
C LEU A 68 3.84 -8.67 -1.44
N ALA A 69 4.75 -8.82 -2.40
CA ALA A 69 6.14 -8.41 -2.24
C ALA A 69 6.27 -6.91 -1.99
N LEU A 70 5.54 -6.06 -2.73
CA LEU A 70 5.53 -4.63 -2.49
C LEU A 70 4.93 -4.28 -1.12
N ALA A 71 3.78 -4.83 -0.77
CA ALA A 71 3.12 -4.59 0.53
C ALA A 71 3.94 -5.09 1.73
N ARG A 72 4.86 -6.04 1.53
CA ARG A 72 5.79 -6.50 2.57
C ARG A 72 6.94 -5.52 2.83
N HIS A 73 7.36 -4.77 1.81
CA HIS A 73 8.53 -3.89 1.90
C HIS A 73 8.18 -2.39 1.96
N SER A 74 6.97 -2.02 1.56
CA SER A 74 6.48 -0.64 1.53
C SER A 74 5.29 -0.48 2.47
N ASN A 75 5.47 0.35 3.50
CA ASN A 75 4.40 0.70 4.44
C ASN A 75 3.27 1.45 3.74
N ALA A 76 3.60 2.34 2.79
CA ALA A 76 2.60 3.06 2.02
C ALA A 76 1.75 2.12 1.15
N VAL A 77 2.36 1.13 0.49
CA VAL A 77 1.62 0.13 -0.30
C VAL A 77 0.78 -0.77 0.60
N HIS A 78 1.28 -1.16 1.77
CA HIS A 78 0.52 -1.90 2.77
C HIS A 78 -0.72 -1.12 3.21
N ALA A 79 -0.54 0.14 3.59
CA ALA A 79 -1.62 1.03 4.00
C ALA A 79 -2.66 1.22 2.89
N ALA A 80 -2.22 1.43 1.64
CA ALA A 80 -3.12 1.52 0.49
C ALA A 80 -3.98 0.26 0.33
N CYS A 81 -3.40 -0.93 0.54
CA CYS A 81 -4.14 -2.19 0.49
C CYS A 81 -5.19 -2.27 1.62
N LEU A 82 -4.86 -1.84 2.83
CA LEU A 82 -5.82 -1.81 3.95
C LEU A 82 -6.95 -0.81 3.71
N VAL A 83 -6.65 0.38 3.19
CA VAL A 83 -7.65 1.39 2.83
C VAL A 83 -8.60 0.85 1.76
N MET A 84 -8.07 0.28 0.68
CA MET A 84 -8.90 -0.31 -0.39
C MET A 84 -9.70 -1.53 0.09
N ALA A 85 -9.20 -2.25 1.10
CA ALA A 85 -9.91 -3.36 1.73
C ALA A 85 -10.96 -2.92 2.77
N GLY A 86 -11.07 -1.61 3.08
CA GLY A 86 -11.94 -1.10 4.14
C GLY A 86 -11.51 -1.53 5.54
N ARG A 87 -10.20 -1.70 5.77
CA ARG A 87 -9.60 -2.16 7.04
C ARG A 87 -8.45 -1.26 7.52
N ALA A 88 -8.43 0.01 7.12
CA ALA A 88 -7.40 0.97 7.54
C ALA A 88 -7.41 1.25 9.05
N ASP A 89 -8.53 0.97 9.70
CA ASP A 89 -8.86 1.32 11.07
C ASP A 89 -7.96 0.61 12.09
N GLY A 90 -7.34 -0.52 11.72
CA GLY A 90 -6.50 -1.33 12.59
C GLY A 90 -5.13 -0.73 12.92
N SER A 91 -4.64 0.26 12.16
CA SER A 91 -3.40 0.99 12.47
C SER A 91 -3.64 2.33 13.17
N GLY A 92 -4.86 2.88 13.09
CA GLY A 92 -5.22 4.15 13.73
C GLY A 92 -5.42 4.01 15.24
N SER A 93 -5.87 2.83 15.71
CA SER A 93 -6.16 2.61 17.13
C SER A 93 -4.95 2.81 18.05
N ASP A 94 -3.73 2.58 17.55
CA ASP A 94 -2.50 2.80 18.33
C ASP A 94 -2.15 4.29 18.42
N VAL A 95 -2.37 5.05 17.35
CA VAL A 95 -2.14 6.50 17.34
C VAL A 95 -3.19 7.22 18.19
N ASP A 96 -4.46 6.82 18.12
CA ASP A 96 -5.53 7.41 18.94
C ASP A 96 -5.28 7.13 20.43
N ALA A 97 -4.84 5.91 20.77
CA ALA A 97 -4.41 5.58 22.14
C ALA A 97 -3.19 6.40 22.58
N CYS A 98 -2.20 6.59 21.70
CA CYS A 98 -1.07 7.49 21.96
C CYS A 98 -1.50 8.94 22.18
N ILE A 99 -2.44 9.46 21.39
CA ILE A 99 -2.98 10.81 21.54
C ILE A 99 -3.67 10.94 22.91
N GLU A 100 -4.52 9.99 23.30
CA GLU A 100 -5.15 10.00 24.62
C GLU A 100 -4.13 9.99 25.76
N LEU A 101 -3.10 9.15 25.65
CA LEU A 101 -2.02 9.07 26.66
C LEU A 101 -1.22 10.38 26.73
N LEU A 102 -0.91 10.99 25.59
CA LEU A 102 -0.18 12.27 25.53
C LEU A 102 -1.01 13.41 26.11
N LEU A 103 -2.31 13.48 25.79
CA LEU A 103 -3.21 14.49 26.36
C LEU A 103 -3.33 14.35 27.88
N LYS A 104 -3.43 13.12 28.38
CA LYS A 104 -3.47 12.84 29.83
C LYS A 104 -2.17 13.21 30.54
N ALA A 105 -1.03 12.95 29.89
CA ALA A 105 0.28 13.35 30.42
C ALA A 105 0.43 14.88 30.46
N ILE A 106 -0.04 15.58 29.42
CA ILE A 106 -0.08 17.05 29.40
C ILE A 106 -0.93 17.56 30.56
N ASP A 107 -2.15 17.05 30.74
CA ASP A 107 -3.08 17.47 31.80
C ASP A 107 -2.44 17.37 33.20
N LEU A 108 -1.80 16.23 33.48
CA LEU A 108 -1.04 15.99 34.72
C LEU A 108 0.12 16.98 34.91
N LEU A 109 0.82 17.34 33.84
CA LEU A 109 1.95 18.28 33.88
C LEU A 109 1.50 19.74 33.97
N SER A 110 0.36 20.09 33.38
CA SER A 110 -0.23 21.43 33.48
C SER A 110 -0.90 21.69 34.82
N GLY A 111 -0.99 20.70 35.71
CA GLY A 111 -1.47 20.87 37.08
C GLY A 111 -2.96 21.21 37.15
N CYS A 112 -3.75 20.87 36.12
CA CYS A 112 -5.20 20.97 36.22
C CYS A 112 -5.70 19.95 37.25
N ARG A 113 -6.25 20.49 38.35
CA ARG A 113 -6.96 19.77 39.40
C ARG A 113 -8.44 19.71 39.07
#